data_AF-A0A842UIW1-F1
#
_entry.id   AF-A0A842UIW1-F1
#
_cell.length_a   1.000
_cell.length_b   1.000
_cell.length_c   1.000
_cell.angle_alpha   90.00
_cell.angle_beta   90.00
_cell.angle_gamma   90.00
#
_symmetry.space_group_name_H-M   'P 1'
#
loop_
_entity.id
_entity.type
_entity.pdbx_description
1 polymer ?
#
loop_
_entity_poly.entity_id
_entity_poly.type
_entity_poly.pdbx_seq_one_letter_code
_entity_poly.pdbx_strand_id
1 'polypeptide(L)'
;MGEELNEFNPLTRAQKYVLKTQQTIGYTDWADAYNALKAVLAAIEDPYAIKSKKSFLTKVDTQLESQCYTEKIVSNVFLVLAEYIEKGEIVDFTPNLSSELKVLWPKETYKGGLPA
;
A
#
# COMPACT_ATOMS: atom_id res chain seq x y z
N MET A 1 24.53 -7.51 23.84
CA MET A 1 24.25 -6.09 23.53
C MET A 1 24.30 -5.93 22.03
N GLY A 2 23.18 -5.65 21.37
CA GLY A 2 23.22 -5.41 19.93
C GLY A 2 21.90 -5.42 19.16
N GLU A 3 20.74 -5.23 19.80
CA GLU A 3 19.44 -5.40 19.10
C GLU A 3 18.41 -4.31 19.40
N GLU A 4 18.85 -3.06 19.60
CA GLU A 4 17.93 -1.92 19.85
C GLU A 4 18.04 -0.76 18.85
N LEU A 5 18.84 -0.89 17.78
CA LEU A 5 19.08 0.24 16.86
C LEU A 5 18.76 -0.09 15.40
N ASN A 6 17.53 -0.50 15.09
CA ASN A 6 17.11 -0.48 13.68
C ASN A 6 15.61 -0.31 13.40
N GLU A 7 14.82 0.13 14.38
CA GLU A 7 13.39 0.46 14.17
C GLU A 7 13.18 1.85 13.56
N PHE A 8 14.18 2.72 13.64
CA PHE A 8 14.14 4.10 13.15
C PHE A 8 14.91 4.35 11.85
N ASN A 9 15.57 3.33 11.28
CA ASN A 9 16.22 3.51 10.00
C ASN A 9 15.15 3.38 8.88
N PRO A 10 14.83 4.45 8.14
CA PRO A 10 13.78 4.43 7.12
C PRO A 10 14.08 3.40 6.02
N LEU A 11 15.36 3.08 5.81
CA LEU A 11 15.82 2.05 4.89
C LEU A 11 15.38 0.65 5.32
N THR A 12 15.41 0.30 6.61
CA THR A 12 14.92 -1.03 7.07
C THR A 12 13.40 -1.12 7.04
N ARG A 13 12.66 -0.02 7.28
CA ARG A 13 11.20 -0.02 7.18
C ARG A 13 10.75 -0.20 5.73
N ALA A 14 11.32 0.56 4.79
CA ALA A 14 11.03 0.42 3.37
C ALA A 14 11.37 -0.98 2.85
N GLN A 15 12.54 -1.53 3.24
CA GLN A 15 12.92 -2.90 2.88
C GLN A 15 11.94 -3.94 3.43
N LYS A 16 11.46 -3.79 4.67
CA LYS A 16 10.41 -4.67 5.24
C LYS A 16 9.12 -4.61 4.44
N TYR A 17 8.70 -3.42 3.99
CA TYR A 17 7.48 -3.28 3.19
C TYR A 17 7.62 -3.96 1.83
N VAL A 18 8.77 -3.82 1.17
CA VAL A 18 9.04 -4.50 -0.10
C VAL A 18 9.08 -6.02 0.08
N LEU A 19 9.76 -6.52 1.13
CA LEU A 19 9.80 -7.95 1.46
C LEU A 19 8.40 -8.53 1.72
N LYS A 20 7.57 -7.82 2.48
CA LYS A 20 6.19 -8.25 2.75
C LYS A 20 5.35 -8.21 1.46
N THR A 21 5.49 -7.16 0.65
CA THR A 21 4.83 -7.04 -0.66
C THR A 21 5.23 -8.20 -1.58
N GLN A 22 6.50 -8.58 -1.58
CA GLN A 22 7.03 -9.73 -2.31
C GLN A 22 6.37 -11.03 -1.86
N GLN A 23 6.26 -11.27 -0.55
CA GLN A 23 5.59 -12.45 0.01
C GLN A 23 4.08 -12.49 -0.28
N THR A 24 3.40 -11.35 -0.23
CA THR A 24 1.94 -11.27 -0.40
C THR A 24 1.51 -11.36 -1.86
N ILE A 25 2.28 -10.74 -2.78
CA ILE A 25 1.98 -10.76 -4.22
C ILE A 25 2.56 -12.02 -4.90
N GLY A 26 3.59 -12.63 -4.29
CA GLY A 26 4.33 -13.75 -4.87
C GLY A 26 5.35 -13.31 -5.91
N TYR A 27 5.82 -12.06 -5.84
CA TYR A 27 6.91 -11.63 -6.71
C TYR A 27 8.18 -12.41 -6.39
N THR A 28 8.86 -12.90 -7.42
CA THR A 28 10.18 -13.52 -7.29
C THR A 28 11.31 -12.49 -7.24
N ASP A 29 11.08 -11.31 -7.83
CA ASP A 29 12.07 -10.23 -7.92
C ASP A 29 11.76 -9.08 -6.96
N TRP A 30 12.81 -8.57 -6.30
CA TRP A 30 12.70 -7.46 -5.37
C TRP A 30 12.39 -6.13 -6.08
N ALA A 31 12.89 -5.94 -7.30
CA ALA A 31 12.64 -4.74 -8.08
C ALA A 31 11.15 -4.63 -8.47
N ASP A 32 10.51 -5.73 -8.84
CA ASP A 32 9.06 -5.76 -9.10
C ASP A 32 8.24 -5.40 -7.87
N ALA A 33 8.59 -5.97 -6.70
CA ALA A 33 7.93 -5.65 -5.44
C ALA A 33 8.14 -4.18 -5.02
N TYR A 34 9.34 -3.63 -5.26
CA TYR A 34 9.63 -2.23 -5.01
C TYR A 34 8.86 -1.31 -5.97
N ASN A 35 8.83 -1.64 -7.26
CA ASN A 35 8.08 -0.89 -8.27
C ASN A 35 6.58 -0.90 -7.97
N ALA A 36 6.03 -2.03 -7.54
CA ALA A 36 4.65 -2.13 -7.07
C ALA A 36 4.36 -1.20 -5.88
N LEU A 37 5.20 -1.25 -4.84
CA LEU A 37 5.05 -0.36 -3.68
C LEU A 37 5.14 1.12 -4.09
N LYS A 38 6.13 1.46 -4.92
CA LYS A 38 6.34 2.82 -5.42
C LYS A 38 5.16 3.33 -6.25
N ALA A 39 4.64 2.49 -7.15
CA ALA A 39 3.51 2.85 -8.01
C ALA A 39 2.26 3.16 -7.20
N VAL A 40 1.98 2.37 -6.17
CA VAL A 40 0.84 2.56 -5.27
C VAL A 40 1.02 3.82 -4.42
N LEU A 41 2.20 4.04 -3.83
CA LEU A 41 2.48 5.26 -3.06
C LEU A 41 2.33 6.53 -3.92
N ALA A 42 2.88 6.52 -5.14
CA ALA A 42 2.73 7.64 -6.06
C ALA A 42 1.28 7.88 -6.50
N ALA A 43 0.44 6.83 -6.54
CA ALA A 43 -0.99 6.98 -6.79
C ALA A 43 -1.76 7.49 -5.56
N ILE A 44 -1.28 7.20 -4.34
CA ILE A 44 -1.81 7.73 -3.08
C ILE A 44 -1.52 9.23 -2.94
N GLU A 45 -0.31 9.65 -3.31
CA GLU A 45 0.08 11.07 -3.29
C GLU A 45 -0.69 11.94 -4.29
N ASP A 46 -1.32 11.32 -5.29
CA ASP A 46 -2.10 12.01 -6.31
C ASP A 46 -3.57 12.18 -5.87
N PRO A 47 -4.01 13.40 -5.49
CA PRO A 47 -5.35 13.65 -4.97
C PRO A 47 -6.45 13.47 -6.02
N TYR A 48 -6.10 13.37 -7.31
CA TYR A 48 -7.05 13.08 -8.38
C TYR A 48 -7.20 11.57 -8.57
N ALA A 49 -6.12 10.80 -8.39
CA ALA A 49 -6.14 9.35 -8.45
C ALA A 49 -6.97 8.75 -7.31
N ILE A 50 -6.84 9.23 -6.08
CA ILE A 50 -7.60 8.71 -4.92
C ILE A 50 -9.12 8.97 -4.97
N LYS A 51 -9.59 9.80 -5.90
CA LYS A 51 -11.03 10.12 -6.08
C LYS A 51 -11.78 9.07 -6.89
N SER A 52 -11.09 8.20 -7.63
CA SER A 52 -11.74 7.13 -8.39
C SER A 52 -10.84 5.90 -8.45
N LYS A 53 -11.42 4.73 -8.16
CA LYS A 53 -10.70 3.45 -8.27
C LYS A 53 -10.11 3.24 -9.66
N LYS A 54 -10.84 3.63 -10.72
CA LYS A 54 -10.35 3.52 -12.09
C LYS A 54 -9.11 4.37 -12.33
N SER A 55 -9.14 5.66 -11.95
CA SER A 55 -8.00 6.56 -12.11
C SER A 55 -6.79 6.09 -11.30
N PHE A 56 -7.03 5.62 -10.07
CA PHE A 56 -5.99 5.04 -9.23
C PHE A 56 -5.32 3.83 -9.88
N LEU A 57 -6.12 2.85 -10.30
CA LEU A 57 -5.60 1.65 -10.96
C LEU A 57 -4.87 2.00 -12.26
N THR A 58 -5.38 2.93 -13.07
CA THR A 58 -4.68 3.38 -14.29
C THR A 58 -3.33 4.03 -13.98
N LYS A 59 -3.24 4.84 -12.91
CA LYS A 59 -1.98 5.46 -12.48
C LYS A 59 -0.95 4.41 -12.03
N VAL A 60 -1.40 3.41 -11.28
CA VAL A 60 -0.55 2.31 -10.82
C VAL A 60 -0.12 1.43 -12.00
N ASP A 61 -1.03 1.13 -12.93
CA ASP A 61 -0.77 0.35 -14.14
C ASP A 61 0.27 1.02 -15.05
N THR A 62 0.14 2.34 -15.24
CA THR A 62 1.08 3.15 -16.04
C THR A 62 2.50 3.08 -15.48
N GLN A 63 2.66 2.92 -14.16
CA GLN A 63 3.96 2.83 -13.52
C GLN A 63 4.52 1.41 -13.41
N LEU A 64 3.66 0.39 -13.51
CA LEU A 64 4.07 -1.00 -13.33
C LEU A 64 4.63 -1.63 -14.61
N GLU A 65 4.51 -0.99 -15.78
CA GLU A 65 4.92 -1.46 -17.13
C GLU A 65 4.38 -2.85 -17.56
N SER A 66 3.91 -3.67 -16.63
CA SER A 66 3.38 -5.03 -16.79
C SER A 66 1.95 -5.06 -16.27
N GLN A 67 0.99 -5.13 -17.19
CA GLN A 67 -0.46 -5.00 -16.94
C GLN A 67 -1.12 -6.20 -16.24
N CYS A 68 -0.34 -7.06 -15.59
CA CYS A 68 -0.88 -8.26 -14.97
C CYS A 68 -1.14 -7.99 -13.48
N TYR A 69 -2.43 -7.84 -13.15
CA TYR A 69 -2.99 -7.88 -11.78
C TYR A 69 -2.86 -6.61 -10.92
N THR A 70 -2.95 -5.42 -11.53
CA THR A 70 -2.90 -4.11 -10.84
C THR A 70 -3.82 -4.01 -9.62
N GLU A 71 -5.06 -4.50 -9.70
CA GLU A 71 -5.99 -4.47 -8.55
C GLU A 71 -5.54 -5.35 -7.38
N LYS A 72 -4.99 -6.53 -7.66
CA LYS A 72 -4.45 -7.44 -6.65
C LYS A 72 -3.20 -6.85 -6.01
N ILE A 73 -2.35 -6.21 -6.81
CA ILE A 73 -1.15 -5.52 -6.33
C ILE A 73 -1.53 -4.39 -5.38
N VAL A 74 -2.48 -3.54 -5.77
CA VAL A 74 -2.99 -2.45 -4.93
C VAL A 74 -3.55 -2.99 -3.61
N SER A 75 -4.40 -4.02 -3.67
CA SER A 75 -5.00 -4.62 -2.45
C SER A 75 -3.93 -5.19 -1.51
N ASN A 76 -2.91 -5.85 -2.07
CA ASN A 76 -1.82 -6.42 -1.28
C ASN A 76 -0.91 -5.34 -0.69
N VAL A 77 -0.61 -4.28 -1.42
CA VAL A 77 0.15 -3.13 -0.88
C VAL A 77 -0.66 -2.44 0.21
N PHE A 78 -1.97 -2.24 0.03
CA PHE A 78 -2.85 -1.70 1.08
C PHE A 78 -2.85 -2.58 2.34
N LEU A 79 -2.76 -3.91 2.19
CA LEU A 79 -2.61 -4.82 3.31
C LEU A 79 -1.30 -4.59 4.07
N VAL A 80 -0.18 -4.46 3.35
CA VAL A 80 1.12 -4.14 3.94
C VAL A 80 1.07 -2.77 4.64
N LEU A 81 0.56 -1.74 3.96
CA LEU A 81 0.44 -0.41 4.54
C LEU A 81 -0.43 -0.43 5.80
N ALA A 82 -1.55 -1.16 5.81
CA ALA A 82 -2.42 -1.23 6.98
C ALA A 82 -1.82 -2.04 8.15
N GLU A 83 -0.87 -2.95 7.91
CA GLU A 83 -0.11 -3.63 8.95
C GLU A 83 0.97 -2.73 9.59
N TYR A 84 1.52 -1.78 8.83
CA TYR A 84 2.72 -1.04 9.23
C TYR A 84 2.53 0.46 9.49
N ILE A 85 1.48 1.07 8.93
CA ILE A 85 1.12 2.46 9.22
C ILE A 85 0.42 2.50 10.58
N GLU A 86 0.78 3.49 11.41
CA GLU A 86 0.12 3.70 12.69
C GLU A 86 -1.37 4.00 12.51
N LYS A 87 -2.21 3.48 13.42
CA LYS A 87 -3.67 3.61 13.33
C LYS A 87 -4.14 5.07 13.15
N GLY A 88 -3.42 6.04 13.72
CA GLY A 88 -3.75 7.46 13.58
C GLY A 88 -3.61 7.97 12.14
N GLU A 89 -2.56 7.57 11.43
CA GLU A 89 -2.34 7.97 10.03
C GLU A 89 -3.34 7.28 9.08
N ILE A 90 -3.73 6.03 9.38
CA ILE A 90 -4.77 5.34 8.60
C ILE A 90 -6.12 6.06 8.74
N VAL A 91 -6.47 6.57 9.93
CA VAL A 91 -7.73 7.30 10.18
C VAL A 91 -7.77 8.66 9.49
N ASP A 92 -6.63 9.31 9.27
CA ASP A 92 -6.56 10.56 8.51
C ASP A 92 -6.57 10.31 6.98
N PHE A 93 -5.96 9.21 6.55
CA PHE A 93 -5.83 8.85 5.14
C PHE A 93 -7.09 8.22 4.53
N THR A 94 -7.67 7.21 5.20
CA THR A 94 -8.84 6.47 4.69
C THR A 94 -10.08 7.31 4.37
N PRO A 95 -10.45 8.39 5.08
CA PRO A 95 -11.60 9.22 4.69
C PRO A 95 -11.38 9.94 3.36
N ASN A 96 -10.12 10.23 2.99
CA ASN A 96 -9.76 10.87 1.73
C ASN A 96 -9.85 9.93 0.51
N LEU A 97 -9.92 8.62 0.74
CA LEU A 97 -10.14 7.64 -0.32
C LEU A 97 -11.61 7.63 -0.79
N SER A 98 -11.80 7.48 -2.09
CA SER A 98 -13.12 7.21 -2.66
C SER A 98 -13.71 5.90 -2.13
N SER A 99 -15.04 5.83 -2.06
CA SER A 99 -15.78 4.63 -1.61
C SER A 99 -15.37 3.36 -2.36
N GLU A 100 -15.01 3.49 -3.64
CA GLU A 100 -14.55 2.36 -4.46
C GLU A 100 -13.15 1.86 -4.05
N LEU A 101 -12.25 2.76 -3.63
CA LEU A 101 -10.91 2.41 -3.14
C LEU A 101 -10.93 1.86 -1.73
N LYS A 102 -11.87 2.34 -0.90
CA LYS A 102 -12.10 1.79 0.44
C LYS A 102 -12.43 0.30 0.42
N VAL A 103 -13.01 -0.22 -0.67
CA VAL A 103 -13.27 -1.66 -0.84
C VAL A 103 -11.98 -2.47 -0.97
N LEU A 104 -10.92 -1.89 -1.53
CA LEU A 104 -9.60 -2.54 -1.66
C LEU A 104 -8.80 -2.47 -0.35
N TRP A 105 -9.18 -1.59 0.58
CA TRP A 105 -8.54 -1.49 1.88
C TRP A 105 -8.94 -2.69 2.75
N PRO A 106 -7.99 -3.35 3.44
CA PRO A 106 -8.32 -4.48 4.31
C PRO A 106 -9.30 -4.06 5.40
N LYS A 107 -10.44 -4.77 5.50
CA LYS A 107 -11.47 -4.50 6.51
C LYS A 107 -11.05 -4.93 7.92
N GLU A 108 -10.17 -5.92 8.02
CA GLU A 108 -9.78 -6.55 9.29
C GLU A 108 -8.77 -5.76 10.13
N THR A 109 -8.12 -4.74 9.57
CA THR A 109 -7.21 -3.86 10.34
C THR A 109 -7.97 -2.87 11.23
N TYR A 110 -9.29 -2.73 11.05
CA TYR A 110 -10.18 -1.98 11.92
C TYR A 110 -10.83 -2.88 12.99
N LYS A 111 -10.08 -3.23 14.05
CA LYS A 111 -10.67 -3.72 15.32
C LYS A 111 -11.46 -2.65 16.10
N GLY A 112 -11.90 -1.57 15.45
CA GLY A 112 -12.59 -0.43 16.06
C GLY A 112 -13.80 0.11 15.28
N GLY A 113 -14.19 -0.53 14.17
CA GLY A 113 -15.32 -0.08 13.35
C GLY A 113 -15.00 1.14 12.49
N LEU A 114 -15.44 1.12 11.23
CA LEU A 114 -15.52 2.33 10.41
C LEU A 114 -16.59 3.23 11.05
N PRO A 115 -16.37 4.54 11.28
CA PRO A 115 -17.49 5.44 11.47
C PRO A 115 -18.32 5.41 10.18
N ALA A 116 -19.61 5.12 10.35
CA ALA A 116 -20.62 5.02 9.30
C ALA A 116 -20.77 6.34 8.53
#